data_AF-A0A378KU64-F1
#
_entry.id   AF-A0A378KU64-F1
#
_cell.length_a   1.000
_cell.length_b   1.000
_cell.length_c   1.000
_cell.angle_alpha   90.00
_cell.angle_beta   90.00
_cell.angle_gamma   90.00
#
_symmetry.space_group_name_H-M   'P 1'
#
loop_
_entity.id
_entity.type
_entity.pdbx_description
1 polymer ?
#
loop_
_entity_poly.entity_id
_entity_poly.type
_entity_poly.pdbx_seq_one_letter_code
_entity_poly.pdbx_strand_id
1 'polypeptide(L)'
;MGFSHVEIKRIDLIASTEQIITDLQKLTPLELALLKATSKSVEAEILDSPQLSVLWVNKFNTLRLQRDSSFQFRDPSPLSRSDFYCGYVLYLAAMKEKGKQNNKYEEYLALSTFKFNSFHASRELLSNLITDCHKISEQNIIDNLNTTTNVLTSNLLKFKTSGCLLLANTYFYLADFYQNLKLENKAIDCYKKCWELIHLAGLWEEYSETQIHNTYFGHGIKMSNGFGLSTINKIKDHFLKRCSEALPYTLRHNLEMQALKEFETQMQQEPNCMPQFDDQPCVKGGCSSSRGV
;
A
#
# COMPACT_ATOMS: atom_id res chain seq x y z
N MET A 1 -4.92 -6.41 23.10
CA MET A 1 -4.45 -7.74 22.67
C MET A 1 -3.01 -7.87 23.11
N GLY A 2 -2.72 -8.80 24.03
CA GLY A 2 -1.34 -9.09 24.43
C GLY A 2 -0.70 -9.98 23.38
N PHE A 3 0.37 -9.51 22.75
CA PHE A 3 1.13 -10.33 21.81
C PHE A 3 1.91 -11.39 22.57
N SER A 4 1.90 -12.64 22.07
CA SER A 4 2.75 -13.73 22.53
C SER A 4 4.22 -13.27 22.57
N HIS A 5 4.89 -13.50 23.71
CA HIS A 5 6.31 -13.18 23.89
C HIS A 5 7.15 -14.04 22.95
N VAL A 6 7.48 -13.50 21.77
CA VAL A 6 8.58 -14.06 20.97
C VAL A 6 9.87 -13.72 21.72
N GLU A 7 10.56 -14.75 22.23
CA GLU A 7 11.91 -14.60 22.76
C GLU A 7 12.86 -14.22 21.62
N ILE A 8 13.05 -12.92 21.44
CA ILE A 8 14.04 -12.37 20.52
C ILE A 8 15.37 -12.35 21.27
N LYS A 9 16.47 -12.77 20.61
CA LYS A 9 17.82 -12.62 21.15
C LYS A 9 18.01 -11.18 21.63
N ARG A 10 18.29 -11.01 22.93
CA ARG A 10 18.46 -9.70 23.55
C ARG A 10 19.71 -9.04 22.98
N ILE A 11 19.54 -8.10 22.05
CA ILE A 11 20.63 -7.25 21.55
C ILE A 11 20.79 -6.09 22.53
N ASP A 12 22.03 -5.86 22.95
CA ASP A 12 22.35 -4.68 23.75
C ASP A 12 22.42 -3.45 22.84
N LEU A 13 21.32 -2.70 22.78
CA LEU A 13 21.22 -1.49 21.98
C LEU A 13 21.95 -0.29 22.63
N ILE A 14 22.71 -0.49 23.73
CA ILE A 14 23.51 0.55 24.39
C ILE A 14 25.00 0.48 23.94
N ALA A 15 25.35 -0.49 23.08
CA ALA A 15 26.70 -0.66 22.54
C ALA A 15 27.07 0.40 21.49
N SER A 16 28.33 0.38 21.01
CA SER A 16 28.75 1.23 19.89
C SER A 16 27.93 0.92 18.63
N THR A 17 27.72 1.93 17.77
CA THR A 17 26.91 1.79 16.55
C THR A 17 27.39 0.63 15.64
N GLU A 18 28.71 0.44 15.51
CA GLU A 18 29.28 -0.65 14.72
C GLU A 18 28.96 -2.04 15.29
N GLN A 19 28.98 -2.19 16.61
CA GLN A 19 28.62 -3.43 17.29
C GLN A 19 27.13 -3.73 17.12
N ILE A 20 26.27 -2.71 17.29
CA ILE A 20 24.82 -2.83 17.05
C ILE A 20 24.55 -3.29 15.62
N ILE A 21 25.16 -2.66 14.61
CA ILE A 21 24.99 -3.06 13.21
C ILE A 21 25.44 -4.51 13.01
N THR A 22 26.60 -4.88 13.54
CA THR A 22 27.15 -6.24 13.42
C THR A 22 26.22 -7.29 14.02
N ASP A 23 25.59 -7.00 15.16
CA ASP A 23 24.68 -7.93 15.82
C ASP A 23 23.31 -7.99 15.11
N LEU A 24 22.79 -6.86 14.64
CA LEU A 24 21.56 -6.82 13.84
C LEU A 24 21.71 -7.57 12.51
N GLN A 25 22.91 -7.57 11.91
CA GLN A 25 23.17 -8.31 10.67
C GLN A 25 23.11 -9.84 10.85
N LYS A 26 23.38 -10.36 12.06
CA LYS A 26 23.31 -11.78 12.39
C LYS A 26 21.89 -12.30 12.56
N LEU A 27 20.91 -11.41 12.77
CA LEU A 27 19.51 -11.79 12.89
C LEU A 27 18.97 -12.28 11.53
N THR A 28 18.12 -13.30 11.59
CA THR A 28 17.29 -13.67 10.44
C THR A 28 16.36 -12.51 10.08
N PRO A 29 15.87 -12.44 8.82
CA PRO A 29 14.92 -11.41 8.41
C PRO A 29 13.72 -11.29 9.35
N LEU A 30 13.16 -12.42 9.79
CA LEU A 30 12.00 -12.47 10.67
C LEU A 30 12.34 -11.96 12.07
N GLU A 31 13.46 -12.40 12.67
CA GLU A 31 13.89 -11.90 13.98
C GLU A 31 14.12 -10.39 13.97
N LEU A 32 14.74 -9.85 12.91
CA LEU A 32 14.96 -8.40 12.77
C LEU A 32 13.63 -7.64 12.65
N ALA A 33 12.67 -8.16 11.89
CA ALA A 33 11.36 -7.53 11.75
C ALA A 33 10.55 -7.59 13.06
N LEU A 34 10.60 -8.71 13.78
CA LEU A 34 9.95 -8.86 15.09
C LEU A 34 10.62 -8.00 16.17
N LEU A 35 11.95 -7.86 16.15
CA LEU A 35 12.68 -6.92 17.01
C LEU A 35 12.10 -5.51 16.83
N LYS A 36 12.12 -4.96 15.61
CA LYS A 36 11.55 -3.64 15.36
C LYS A 36 10.06 -3.52 15.72
N ALA A 37 9.29 -4.59 15.51
CA ALA A 37 7.85 -4.59 15.83
C ALA A 37 7.57 -4.49 17.33
N THR A 38 8.42 -5.10 18.16
CA THR A 38 8.23 -5.26 19.60
C THR A 38 9.05 -4.28 20.45
N SER A 39 10.09 -3.66 19.88
CA SER A 39 10.88 -2.59 20.51
C SER A 39 10.02 -1.41 20.94
N LYS A 40 10.33 -0.83 22.11
CA LYS A 40 9.58 0.29 22.69
C LYS A 40 10.52 1.46 22.98
N SER A 41 9.98 2.68 22.98
CA SER A 41 10.70 3.89 23.43
C SER A 41 12.10 3.99 22.82
N VAL A 42 13.14 3.98 23.65
CA VAL A 42 14.57 4.09 23.28
C VAL A 42 15.01 3.05 22.24
N GLU A 43 14.57 1.79 22.32
CA GLU A 43 15.00 0.78 21.33
C GLU A 43 14.45 1.09 19.94
N ALA A 44 13.23 1.61 19.86
CA ALA A 44 12.62 2.01 18.60
C ALA A 44 13.33 3.24 18.02
N GLU A 45 13.66 4.23 18.86
CA GLU A 45 14.42 5.41 18.45
C GLU A 45 15.79 5.06 17.88
N ILE A 46 16.50 4.10 18.49
CA ILE A 46 17.78 3.61 17.98
C ILE A 46 17.58 2.93 16.63
N LEU A 47 16.58 2.05 16.50
CA LEU A 47 16.28 1.34 15.25
C LEU A 47 15.87 2.28 14.11
N ASP A 48 15.28 3.44 14.42
CA ASP A 48 14.90 4.48 13.45
C ASP A 48 15.93 5.59 13.30
N SER A 49 17.06 5.48 13.99
CA SER A 49 18.11 6.48 13.96
C SER A 49 18.78 6.58 12.58
N PRO A 50 19.23 7.78 12.15
CA PRO A 50 19.97 7.96 10.91
C PRO A 50 21.21 7.08 10.80
N GLN A 51 21.82 6.71 11.93
CA GLN A 51 23.00 5.85 12.01
C GLN A 51 22.72 4.42 11.49
N LEU A 52 21.48 3.93 11.60
CA LEU A 52 21.10 2.62 11.08
C LEU A 52 20.46 2.69 9.67
N SER A 53 20.38 3.87 9.06
CA SER A 53 19.83 4.02 7.70
C SER A 53 20.54 3.14 6.67
N VAL A 54 21.87 3.01 6.76
CA VAL A 54 22.67 2.18 5.85
C VAL A 54 22.31 0.70 5.98
N LEU A 55 22.09 0.20 7.20
CA LEU A 55 21.62 -1.17 7.42
C LEU A 55 20.28 -1.40 6.71
N TRP A 56 19.32 -0.49 6.91
CA TRP A 56 17.99 -0.62 6.33
C TRP A 56 17.97 -0.48 4.81
N VAL A 57 18.76 0.44 4.25
CA VAL A 57 18.94 0.58 2.80
C VAL A 57 19.51 -0.71 2.21
N ASN A 58 20.54 -1.29 2.84
CA ASN A 58 21.13 -2.55 2.38
C ASN A 58 20.12 -3.71 2.46
N LYS A 59 19.42 -3.86 3.59
CA LYS A 59 18.38 -4.89 3.75
C LYS A 59 17.26 -4.73 2.72
N PHE A 60 16.76 -3.51 2.52
CA PHE A 60 15.75 -3.18 1.51
C PHE A 60 16.23 -3.54 0.09
N ASN A 61 17.44 -3.12 -0.28
CA ASN A 61 18.02 -3.37 -1.60
C ASN A 61 18.32 -4.85 -1.87
N THR A 62 18.30 -5.72 -0.85
CA THR A 62 18.45 -7.18 -1.02
C THR A 62 17.11 -7.90 -1.25
N LEU A 63 15.97 -7.24 -1.08
CA LEU A 63 14.66 -7.86 -1.30
C LEU A 63 14.49 -8.25 -2.78
N ARG A 64 14.14 -9.51 -3.02
CA ARG A 64 13.87 -10.07 -4.36
C ARG A 64 12.62 -10.91 -4.36
N LEU A 65 11.96 -11.00 -5.50
CA LEU A 65 10.84 -11.94 -5.68
C LEU A 65 11.40 -13.33 -5.97
N GLN A 66 10.78 -14.36 -5.40
CA GLN A 66 11.21 -15.75 -5.61
C GLN A 66 11.17 -16.17 -7.09
N ARG A 67 10.21 -15.63 -7.85
CA ARG A 67 9.99 -15.98 -9.28
C ARG A 67 10.64 -15.01 -10.25
N ASP A 68 11.10 -13.86 -9.76
CA ASP A 68 11.75 -12.83 -10.57
C ASP A 68 12.83 -12.14 -9.73
N SER A 69 14.05 -12.63 -9.86
CA SER A 69 15.23 -12.08 -9.19
C SER A 69 15.72 -10.77 -9.80
N SER A 70 15.18 -10.36 -10.96
CA SER A 70 15.51 -9.08 -11.59
C SER A 70 14.69 -7.94 -11.00
N PHE A 71 13.49 -8.22 -10.48
CA PHE A 71 12.66 -7.23 -9.82
C PHE A 71 13.36 -6.62 -8.60
N GLN A 72 13.34 -5.29 -8.52
CA GLN A 72 13.81 -4.52 -7.37
C GLN A 72 12.74 -3.56 -6.93
N PHE A 73 12.53 -3.46 -5.62
CA PHE A 73 11.67 -2.42 -5.05
C PHE A 73 12.32 -1.05 -5.23
N ARG A 74 11.50 -0.06 -5.54
CA ARG A 74 11.87 1.36 -5.63
C ARG A 74 11.60 2.07 -4.32
N ASP A 75 12.14 3.27 -4.14
CA ASP A 75 12.02 4.04 -2.90
C ASP A 75 10.56 4.11 -2.39
N PRO A 76 10.25 3.54 -1.21
CA PRO A 76 8.87 3.44 -0.72
C PRO A 76 8.32 4.72 -0.09
N SER A 77 9.03 5.85 -0.21
CA SER A 77 8.62 7.14 0.36
C SER A 77 7.14 7.48 0.07
N PRO A 78 6.40 8.03 1.06
CA PRO A 78 6.88 8.50 2.37
C PRO A 78 7.11 7.40 3.42
N LEU A 79 6.83 6.13 3.11
CA LEU A 79 7.15 5.03 4.03
C LEU A 79 8.67 4.84 4.10
N SER A 80 9.21 4.64 5.30
CA SER A 80 10.63 4.37 5.48
C SER A 80 11.01 3.02 4.86
N ARG A 81 12.26 2.88 4.39
CA ARG A 81 12.78 1.59 3.90
C ARG A 81 12.80 0.51 4.99
N SER A 82 12.97 0.90 6.26
CA SER A 82 12.92 -0.01 7.41
C SER A 82 11.51 -0.56 7.60
N ASP A 83 10.50 0.30 7.62
CA ASP A 83 9.10 -0.13 7.75
C ASP A 83 8.64 -0.95 6.56
N PHE A 84 9.02 -0.55 5.34
CA PHE A 84 8.75 -1.34 4.14
C PHE A 84 9.35 -2.75 4.25
N TYR A 85 10.64 -2.84 4.62
CA TYR A 85 11.32 -4.11 4.77
C TYR A 85 10.66 -4.99 5.83
N CYS A 86 10.42 -4.46 7.04
CA CYS A 86 9.82 -5.22 8.13
C CYS A 86 8.39 -5.64 7.83
N GLY A 87 7.59 -4.73 7.25
CA GLY A 87 6.24 -5.02 6.78
C GLY A 87 6.22 -6.14 5.75
N TYR A 88 7.07 -6.07 4.72
CA TYR A 88 7.13 -7.09 3.68
C TYR A 88 7.62 -8.44 4.19
N VAL A 89 8.65 -8.47 5.05
CA VAL A 89 9.14 -9.71 5.67
C VAL A 89 8.07 -10.38 6.53
N LEU A 90 7.35 -9.62 7.36
CA LEU A 90 6.27 -10.16 8.19
C LEU A 90 5.09 -10.64 7.33
N TYR A 91 4.78 -9.95 6.23
CA TYR A 91 3.79 -10.42 5.27
C TYR A 91 4.19 -11.79 4.69
N LEU A 92 5.44 -11.94 4.23
CA LEU A 92 5.94 -13.22 3.72
C LEU A 92 5.95 -14.31 4.80
N ALA A 93 6.27 -13.97 6.05
CA ALA A 93 6.19 -14.89 7.18
C ALA A 93 4.75 -15.34 7.45
N ALA A 94 3.78 -14.41 7.42
CA ALA A 94 2.37 -14.75 7.50
C ALA A 94 1.99 -15.73 6.38
N MET A 95 2.37 -15.46 5.12
CA MET A 95 2.04 -16.35 4.00
C MET A 95 2.59 -17.79 4.18
N LYS A 96 3.73 -17.94 4.87
CA LYS A 96 4.29 -19.26 5.22
C LYS A 96 3.54 -19.97 6.35
N GLU A 97 2.87 -19.24 7.22
CA GLU A 97 2.07 -19.79 8.33
C GLU A 97 0.60 -19.99 7.96
N LYS A 98 0.14 -19.45 6.82
CA LYS A 98 -1.24 -19.57 6.35
C LYS A 98 -1.67 -21.04 6.26
N GLY A 99 -2.79 -21.37 6.91
CA GLY A 99 -3.37 -22.72 6.92
C GLY A 99 -2.78 -23.68 7.97
N LYS A 100 -1.80 -23.25 8.77
CA LYS A 100 -1.29 -24.04 9.90
C LYS A 100 -2.19 -23.86 11.13
N GLN A 101 -2.19 -24.85 12.03
CA GLN A 101 -2.93 -24.81 13.31
C GLN A 101 -2.17 -23.99 14.38
N ASN A 102 -1.86 -22.74 14.08
CA ASN A 102 -1.29 -21.78 15.04
C ASN A 102 -1.83 -20.38 14.73
N ASN A 103 -1.59 -19.43 15.64
CA ASN A 103 -2.04 -18.05 15.51
C ASN A 103 -1.00 -17.13 14.82
N LYS A 104 0.11 -17.68 14.32
CA LYS A 104 1.21 -16.88 13.78
C LYS A 104 0.83 -16.19 12.48
N TYR A 105 -0.06 -16.80 11.70
CA TYR A 105 -0.62 -16.19 10.49
C TYR A 105 -1.25 -14.84 10.82
N GLU A 106 -2.18 -14.82 11.76
CA GLU A 106 -2.91 -13.63 12.18
C GLU A 106 -1.98 -12.63 12.87
N GLU A 107 -1.08 -13.10 13.75
CA GLU A 107 -0.12 -12.23 14.45
C GLU A 107 0.81 -11.50 13.47
N TYR A 108 1.45 -12.21 12.55
CA TYR A 108 2.37 -11.60 11.59
C TYR A 108 1.65 -10.71 10.58
N LEU A 109 0.44 -11.09 10.15
CA LEU A 109 -0.37 -10.27 9.25
C LEU A 109 -0.81 -8.98 9.94
N ALA A 110 -1.22 -9.04 11.21
CA ALA A 110 -1.61 -7.88 12.00
C ALA A 110 -0.43 -6.92 12.23
N LEU A 111 0.75 -7.42 12.61
CA LEU A 111 1.95 -6.58 12.74
C LEU A 111 2.32 -5.94 11.40
N SER A 112 2.36 -6.72 10.32
CA SER A 112 2.66 -6.19 8.98
C SER A 112 1.68 -5.09 8.55
N THR A 113 0.38 -5.28 8.82
CA THR A 113 -0.69 -4.35 8.45
C THR A 113 -0.69 -3.09 9.31
N PHE A 114 -0.77 -3.23 10.63
CA PHE A 114 -1.07 -2.11 11.52
C PHE A 114 0.17 -1.42 12.11
N LYS A 115 1.30 -2.13 12.23
CA LYS A 115 2.55 -1.55 12.73
C LYS A 115 3.37 -0.93 11.60
N PHE A 116 3.44 -1.60 10.45
CA PHE A 116 4.31 -1.22 9.34
C PHE A 116 3.58 -0.72 8.09
N ASN A 117 2.24 -0.65 8.12
CA ASN A 117 1.41 -0.16 7.02
C ASN A 117 1.69 -0.89 5.69
N SER A 118 1.99 -2.19 5.73
CA SER A 118 2.32 -2.96 4.53
C SER A 118 1.10 -3.09 3.61
N PHE A 119 1.18 -2.51 2.42
CA PHE A 119 0.13 -2.64 1.40
C PHE A 119 -0.21 -4.11 1.09
N HIS A 120 0.82 -4.96 0.98
CA HIS A 120 0.62 -6.37 0.64
C HIS A 120 -0.15 -7.12 1.74
N ALA A 121 0.12 -6.81 3.01
CA ALA A 121 -0.62 -7.38 4.13
C ALA A 121 -2.04 -6.82 4.24
N SER A 122 -2.23 -5.52 4.04
CA SER A 122 -3.57 -4.92 3.99
C SER A 122 -4.43 -5.53 2.87
N ARG A 123 -3.86 -5.71 1.68
CA ARG A 123 -4.54 -6.37 0.54
C ARG A 123 -4.97 -7.79 0.90
N GLU A 124 -4.06 -8.56 1.52
CA GLU A 124 -4.34 -9.92 1.95
C GLU A 124 -5.44 -9.98 3.02
N LEU A 125 -5.38 -9.11 4.03
CA LEU A 125 -6.40 -9.00 5.07
C LEU A 125 -7.78 -8.71 4.47
N LEU A 126 -7.88 -7.69 3.61
CA LEU A 126 -9.13 -7.31 2.95
C LEU A 126 -9.64 -8.44 2.03
N SER A 127 -8.75 -9.13 1.31
CA SER A 127 -9.12 -10.26 0.46
C SER A 127 -9.69 -11.43 1.25
N ASN A 128 -9.13 -11.72 2.43
CA ASN A 128 -9.66 -12.78 3.30
C ASN A 128 -11.04 -12.38 3.85
N LEU A 129 -11.21 -11.13 4.31
CA LEU A 129 -12.52 -10.65 4.77
C LEU A 129 -13.59 -10.65 3.68
N ILE A 130 -13.24 -10.29 2.43
CA ILE A 130 -14.14 -10.42 1.27
C ILE A 130 -14.50 -11.89 1.03
N THR A 131 -13.52 -12.80 1.13
CA THR A 131 -13.75 -14.25 1.01
C THR A 131 -14.70 -14.77 2.09
N ASP A 132 -14.57 -14.27 3.32
CA ASP A 132 -15.43 -14.65 4.43
C ASP A 132 -16.86 -14.13 4.22
N CYS A 133 -17.04 -12.90 3.72
CA CYS A 133 -18.35 -12.37 3.33
C CYS A 133 -19.04 -13.21 2.24
N HIS A 134 -18.26 -13.75 1.28
CA HIS A 134 -18.80 -14.66 0.27
C HIS A 134 -19.25 -16.01 0.84
N LYS A 135 -18.60 -16.50 1.90
CA LYS A 135 -18.96 -17.77 2.55
C LYS A 135 -20.09 -17.62 3.56
N ILE A 136 -20.05 -16.53 4.32
CA ILE A 136 -20.91 -16.24 5.45
C ILE A 136 -21.61 -14.92 5.15
N SER A 137 -22.79 -15.00 4.53
CA SER A 137 -23.60 -13.83 4.14
C SER A 137 -24.36 -13.24 5.32
N GLU A 138 -23.68 -13.03 6.45
CA GLU A 138 -24.23 -12.39 7.63
C GLU A 138 -23.81 -10.91 7.69
N GLN A 139 -24.74 -10.05 8.14
CA GLN A 139 -24.51 -8.62 8.17
C GLN A 139 -23.33 -8.21 9.08
N ASN A 140 -23.12 -8.90 10.21
CA ASN A 140 -21.99 -8.67 11.12
C ASN A 140 -20.61 -8.84 10.43
N ILE A 141 -20.47 -9.84 9.56
CA ILE A 141 -19.23 -10.11 8.81
C ILE A 141 -18.98 -9.01 7.78
N ILE A 142 -20.03 -8.59 7.08
CA ILE A 142 -19.97 -7.49 6.10
C ILE A 142 -19.66 -6.16 6.80
N ASP A 143 -20.31 -5.89 7.95
CA ASP A 143 -20.05 -4.69 8.76
C ASP A 143 -18.62 -4.71 9.35
N ASN A 144 -18.04 -5.88 9.64
CA ASN A 144 -16.64 -6.03 10.03
C ASN A 144 -15.67 -5.69 8.88
N LEU A 145 -15.97 -6.12 7.64
CA LEU A 145 -15.20 -5.71 6.46
C LEU A 145 -15.24 -4.18 6.28
N ASN A 146 -16.42 -3.57 6.39
CA ASN A 146 -16.57 -2.11 6.29
C ASN A 146 -15.78 -1.38 7.40
N THR A 147 -15.90 -1.86 8.65
CA THR A 147 -15.16 -1.29 9.80
C THR A 147 -13.66 -1.38 9.59
N THR A 148 -13.14 -2.55 9.18
CA THR A 148 -11.72 -2.75 8.90
C THR A 148 -11.24 -1.87 7.74
N THR A 149 -12.05 -1.73 6.69
CA THR A 149 -11.76 -0.84 5.55
C THR A 149 -11.58 0.59 6.02
N ASN A 150 -12.52 1.11 6.84
CA ASN A 150 -12.45 2.47 7.37
C ASN A 150 -11.22 2.70 8.26
N VAL A 151 -10.83 1.71 9.08
CA VAL A 151 -9.60 1.76 9.89
C VAL A 151 -8.34 1.87 9.02
N LEU A 152 -8.32 1.18 7.87
CA LEU A 152 -7.17 1.16 6.98
C LEU A 152 -7.11 2.34 6.01
N THR A 153 -8.21 3.06 5.78
CA THR A 153 -8.33 4.09 4.73
C THR A 153 -7.18 5.10 4.75
N SER A 154 -6.94 5.77 5.88
CA SER A 154 -5.92 6.83 5.96
C SER A 154 -4.50 6.33 5.67
N ASN A 155 -4.19 5.09 6.05
CA ASN A 155 -2.88 4.49 5.78
C ASN A 155 -2.77 3.98 4.35
N LEU A 156 -3.85 3.43 3.79
CA LEU A 156 -3.86 2.96 2.41
C LEU A 156 -3.77 4.12 1.42
N LEU A 157 -4.40 5.26 1.69
CA LEU A 157 -4.31 6.44 0.81
C LEU A 157 -2.88 6.98 0.65
N LYS A 158 -1.96 6.69 1.58
CA LYS A 158 -0.52 7.00 1.42
C LYS A 158 0.14 6.24 0.25
N PHE A 159 -0.46 5.15 -0.21
CA PHE A 159 -0.05 4.43 -1.42
C PHE A 159 -0.69 5.00 -2.70
N LYS A 160 -1.30 6.19 -2.60
CA LYS A 160 -1.84 6.98 -3.71
C LYS A 160 -2.75 6.13 -4.61
N THR A 161 -2.48 6.03 -5.91
CA THR A 161 -3.27 5.23 -6.86
C THR A 161 -3.49 3.79 -6.41
N SER A 162 -2.45 3.11 -5.92
CA SER A 162 -2.59 1.70 -5.52
C SER A 162 -3.51 1.52 -4.31
N GLY A 163 -3.42 2.43 -3.34
CA GLY A 163 -4.27 2.47 -2.16
C GLY A 163 -5.72 2.77 -2.49
N CYS A 164 -5.94 3.80 -3.32
CA CYS A 164 -7.27 4.17 -3.81
C CYS A 164 -7.95 3.01 -4.54
N LEU A 165 -7.22 2.30 -5.41
CA LEU A 165 -7.76 1.16 -6.15
C LEU A 165 -8.07 -0.04 -5.26
N LEU A 166 -7.25 -0.32 -4.25
CA LEU A 166 -7.54 -1.38 -3.28
C LEU A 166 -8.82 -1.08 -2.50
N LEU A 167 -8.95 0.14 -1.97
CA LEU A 167 -10.16 0.59 -1.26
C LEU A 167 -11.38 0.58 -2.18
N ALA A 168 -11.26 1.08 -3.41
CA ALA A 168 -12.34 1.09 -4.39
C ALA A 168 -12.83 -0.33 -4.68
N ASN A 169 -11.91 -1.27 -4.91
CA ASN A 169 -12.26 -2.67 -5.11
C ASN A 169 -13.00 -3.24 -3.89
N THR A 170 -12.57 -2.93 -2.66
CA THR A 170 -13.26 -3.36 -1.44
C THR A 170 -14.66 -2.75 -1.31
N TYR A 171 -14.84 -1.45 -1.58
CA TYR A 171 -16.16 -0.82 -1.55
C TYR A 171 -17.09 -1.35 -2.64
N PHE A 172 -16.55 -1.76 -3.79
CA PHE A 172 -17.35 -2.44 -4.82
C PHE A 172 -17.93 -3.76 -4.31
N TYR A 173 -17.13 -4.59 -3.61
CA TYR A 173 -17.63 -5.81 -2.97
C TYR A 173 -18.63 -5.50 -1.84
N LEU A 174 -18.34 -4.52 -0.98
CA LEU A 174 -19.27 -4.09 0.07
C LEU A 174 -20.62 -3.66 -0.50
N ALA A 175 -20.63 -2.94 -1.63
CA ALA A 175 -21.86 -2.53 -2.28
C ALA A 175 -22.69 -3.75 -2.75
N ASP A 176 -22.05 -4.73 -3.39
CA ASP A 176 -22.69 -5.98 -3.82
C ASP A 176 -23.24 -6.77 -2.62
N PHE A 177 -22.48 -6.89 -1.53
CA PHE A 177 -22.92 -7.56 -0.31
C PHE A 177 -24.11 -6.86 0.36
N TYR A 178 -24.08 -5.54 0.52
CA TYR A 178 -25.20 -4.80 1.10
C TYR A 178 -26.43 -4.83 0.20
N GLN A 179 -26.26 -4.82 -1.13
CA GLN A 179 -27.35 -4.97 -2.08
C GLN A 179 -28.02 -6.35 -1.93
N ASN A 180 -27.25 -7.41 -1.78
CA ASN A 180 -27.76 -8.76 -1.55
C ASN A 180 -28.54 -8.90 -0.22
N LEU A 181 -28.19 -8.09 0.79
CA LEU A 181 -28.95 -7.98 2.04
C LEU A 181 -30.14 -7.01 1.98
N LYS A 182 -30.44 -6.43 0.80
CA LYS A 182 -31.48 -5.40 0.62
C LYS A 182 -31.25 -4.13 1.46
N LEU A 183 -30.00 -3.83 1.78
CA LEU A 183 -29.58 -2.62 2.50
C LEU A 183 -29.17 -1.54 1.49
N GLU A 184 -30.13 -1.07 0.69
CA GLU A 184 -29.90 -0.21 -0.48
C GLU A 184 -29.12 1.06 -0.16
N ASN A 185 -29.44 1.74 0.95
CA ASN A 185 -28.72 2.96 1.35
C ASN A 185 -27.22 2.69 1.58
N LYS A 186 -26.88 1.60 2.29
CA LYS A 186 -25.48 1.21 2.52
C LYS A 186 -24.79 0.83 1.21
N ALA A 187 -25.49 0.13 0.31
CA ALA A 187 -24.96 -0.24 -1.00
C ALA A 187 -24.65 0.99 -1.85
N ILE A 188 -25.58 1.95 -1.92
CA ILE A 188 -25.42 3.21 -2.65
C ILE A 188 -24.24 4.02 -2.08
N ASP A 189 -24.09 4.10 -0.77
CA ASP A 189 -22.96 4.82 -0.17
C ASP A 189 -21.61 4.15 -0.48
N CYS A 190 -21.56 2.82 -0.53
CA CYS A 190 -20.38 2.09 -1.00
C CYS A 190 -20.11 2.35 -2.49
N TYR A 191 -21.13 2.41 -3.34
CA TYR A 191 -20.96 2.77 -4.76
C TYR A 191 -20.41 4.20 -4.92
N LYS A 192 -20.90 5.17 -4.15
CA LYS A 192 -20.37 6.55 -4.16
C LYS A 192 -18.89 6.57 -3.77
N LYS A 193 -18.52 5.89 -2.68
CA LYS A 193 -17.13 5.81 -2.21
C LYS A 193 -16.22 5.11 -3.21
N CYS A 194 -16.68 4.02 -3.82
CA CYS A 194 -15.95 3.35 -4.88
C CYS A 194 -15.68 4.29 -6.06
N TRP A 195 -16.69 5.03 -6.55
CA TRP A 195 -16.53 5.97 -7.66
C TRP A 195 -15.53 7.10 -7.34
N GLU A 196 -15.67 7.71 -6.17
CA GLU A 196 -14.79 8.76 -5.65
C GLU A 196 -13.33 8.28 -5.63
N LEU A 197 -13.08 7.08 -5.08
CA LEU A 197 -11.74 6.49 -4.98
C LEU A 197 -11.16 6.10 -6.35
N ILE A 198 -11.96 5.58 -7.29
CA ILE A 198 -11.45 5.31 -8.64
C ILE A 198 -11.05 6.61 -9.33
N HIS A 199 -11.82 7.70 -9.15
CA HIS A 199 -11.47 8.98 -9.72
C HIS A 199 -10.19 9.55 -9.09
N LEU A 200 -10.11 9.52 -7.75
CA LEU A 200 -8.92 9.94 -7.00
C LEU A 200 -7.68 9.14 -7.41
N ALA A 201 -7.83 7.83 -7.67
CA ALA A 201 -6.74 7.00 -8.18
C ALA A 201 -6.18 7.49 -9.52
N GLY A 202 -7.05 7.99 -10.41
CA GLY A 202 -6.66 8.57 -11.70
C GLY A 202 -5.94 9.91 -11.56
N LEU A 203 -6.37 10.76 -10.63
CA LEU A 203 -5.68 12.03 -10.34
C LEU A 203 -4.26 11.78 -9.81
N TRP A 204 -4.09 10.74 -9.00
CA TRP A 204 -2.79 10.36 -8.45
C TRP A 204 -1.88 9.58 -9.41
N GLU A 205 -2.37 9.08 -10.55
CA GLU A 205 -1.69 8.07 -11.37
C GLU A 205 -0.29 8.51 -11.82
N GLU A 206 -0.18 9.75 -12.32
CA GLU A 206 1.08 10.35 -12.79
C GLU A 206 2.13 10.51 -11.66
N TYR A 207 1.68 10.53 -10.41
CA TYR A 207 2.51 10.76 -9.21
C TYR A 207 2.75 9.48 -8.40
N SER A 208 2.35 8.32 -8.95
CA SER A 208 2.28 7.05 -8.22
C SER A 208 3.08 5.92 -8.87
N GLU A 209 3.95 6.21 -9.84
CA GLU A 209 4.68 5.19 -10.61
C GLU A 209 5.47 4.24 -9.71
N THR A 210 6.16 4.79 -8.70
CA THR A 210 6.90 4.00 -7.71
C THR A 210 5.99 3.15 -6.84
N GLN A 211 4.87 3.69 -6.35
CA GLN A 211 3.92 2.94 -5.54
C GLN A 211 3.30 1.81 -6.37
N ILE A 212 2.86 2.08 -7.61
CA ILE A 212 2.31 1.09 -8.55
C ILE A 212 3.35 -0.02 -8.84
N HIS A 213 4.61 0.35 -9.07
CA HIS A 213 5.70 -0.60 -9.29
C HIS A 213 5.89 -1.53 -8.09
N ASN A 214 5.94 -0.99 -6.88
CA ASN A 214 6.16 -1.76 -5.66
C ASN A 214 4.96 -2.65 -5.31
N THR A 215 3.73 -2.12 -5.36
CA THR A 215 2.50 -2.82 -4.92
C THR A 215 2.10 -3.96 -5.85
N TYR A 216 2.35 -3.79 -7.15
CA TYR A 216 2.00 -4.75 -8.20
C TYR A 216 3.22 -5.41 -8.83
N PHE A 217 4.38 -5.31 -8.19
CA PHE A 217 5.60 -5.98 -8.61
C PHE A 217 5.97 -5.72 -10.08
N GLY A 218 5.82 -4.47 -10.54
CA GLY A 218 6.11 -4.05 -11.92
C GLY A 218 5.07 -4.48 -12.97
N HIS A 219 3.99 -5.15 -12.58
CA HIS A 219 2.96 -5.62 -13.51
C HIS A 219 1.90 -4.55 -13.82
N GLY A 220 1.95 -3.40 -13.14
CA GLY A 220 1.05 -2.27 -13.34
C GLY A 220 -0.37 -2.49 -12.83
N ILE A 221 -1.24 -1.52 -13.15
CA ILE A 221 -2.63 -1.41 -12.64
C ILE A 221 -3.50 -2.63 -12.97
N LYS A 222 -3.16 -3.45 -13.97
CA LYS A 222 -3.91 -4.67 -14.28
C LYS A 222 -4.04 -5.63 -13.08
N MET A 223 -3.13 -5.56 -12.12
CA MET A 223 -3.16 -6.38 -10.90
C MET A 223 -4.01 -5.79 -9.76
N SER A 224 -4.56 -4.59 -9.93
CA SER A 224 -5.34 -3.88 -8.92
C SER A 224 -6.79 -4.34 -8.83
N ASN A 225 -7.31 -4.97 -9.89
CA ASN A 225 -8.72 -5.29 -10.06
C ASN A 225 -8.90 -6.72 -10.58
N GLY A 226 -10.03 -7.35 -10.22
CA GLY A 226 -10.35 -8.72 -10.61
C GLY A 226 -10.60 -8.93 -12.11
N PHE A 227 -10.65 -7.85 -12.89
CA PHE A 227 -10.96 -7.87 -14.33
C PHE A 227 -9.72 -7.76 -15.23
N GLY A 228 -8.53 -7.55 -14.64
CA GLY A 228 -7.29 -7.40 -15.40
C GLY A 228 -7.21 -6.11 -16.24
N LEU A 229 -7.99 -5.08 -15.91
CA LEU A 229 -8.06 -3.83 -16.66
C LEU A 229 -6.86 -2.95 -16.33
N SER A 230 -6.17 -2.46 -17.37
CA SER A 230 -4.87 -1.78 -17.25
C SER A 230 -4.93 -0.26 -17.15
N THR A 231 -6.11 0.35 -17.17
CA THR A 231 -6.27 1.81 -17.16
C THR A 231 -7.44 2.21 -16.27
N ILE A 232 -7.34 3.34 -15.56
CA ILE A 232 -8.39 3.85 -14.68
C ILE A 232 -9.71 4.07 -15.44
N ASN A 233 -9.69 4.61 -16.65
CA ASN A 233 -10.90 4.82 -17.46
C ASN A 233 -11.66 3.51 -17.73
N LYS A 234 -10.97 2.44 -18.15
CA LYS A 234 -11.59 1.12 -18.32
C LYS A 234 -12.21 0.58 -17.01
N ILE A 235 -11.57 0.83 -15.87
CA ILE A 235 -12.10 0.45 -14.55
C ILE A 235 -13.38 1.25 -14.25
N LYS A 236 -13.39 2.57 -14.48
CA LYS A 236 -14.60 3.42 -14.32
C LYS A 236 -15.74 2.95 -15.23
N ASP A 237 -15.47 2.69 -16.51
CA ASP A 237 -16.47 2.22 -17.47
C ASP A 237 -17.05 0.87 -17.05
N HIS A 238 -16.21 -0.06 -16.62
CA HIS A 238 -16.64 -1.37 -16.15
C HIS A 238 -17.50 -1.27 -14.89
N PHE A 239 -17.06 -0.49 -13.91
CA PHE A 239 -17.82 -0.25 -12.68
C PHE A 239 -19.18 0.39 -12.99
N LEU A 240 -19.19 1.42 -13.85
CA LEU A 240 -20.41 2.13 -14.20
C LEU A 240 -21.46 1.23 -14.86
N LYS A 241 -21.04 0.29 -15.72
CA LYS A 241 -21.96 -0.69 -16.33
C LYS A 241 -22.73 -1.53 -15.31
N ARG A 242 -22.19 -1.68 -14.09
CA ARG A 242 -22.78 -2.49 -13.03
C ARG A 242 -23.65 -1.70 -12.04
N CYS A 243 -23.43 -0.39 -11.92
CA CYS A 243 -24.12 0.46 -10.95
C CYS A 243 -24.76 1.71 -11.58
N SER A 244 -25.07 1.68 -12.89
CA SER A 244 -25.49 2.86 -13.66
C SER A 244 -26.72 3.57 -13.10
N GLU A 245 -27.69 2.82 -12.58
CA GLU A 245 -28.90 3.37 -11.97
C GLU A 245 -28.63 4.00 -10.60
N ALA A 246 -27.72 3.40 -9.82
CA ALA A 246 -27.35 3.89 -8.49
C ALA A 246 -26.49 5.17 -8.54
N LEU A 247 -25.80 5.42 -9.65
CA LEU A 247 -24.91 6.57 -9.84
C LEU A 247 -25.24 7.35 -11.12
N PRO A 248 -26.31 8.19 -11.09
CA PRO A 248 -26.63 9.08 -12.21
C PRO A 248 -25.49 10.09 -12.47
N TYR A 249 -25.42 10.61 -13.69
CA TYR A 249 -24.34 11.49 -14.14
C TYR A 249 -24.07 12.66 -13.20
N THR A 250 -25.12 13.36 -12.76
CA THR A 250 -25.01 14.52 -11.87
C THR A 250 -24.36 14.18 -10.54
N LEU A 251 -24.68 13.02 -9.97
CA LEU A 251 -24.05 12.53 -8.74
C LEU A 251 -22.57 12.18 -8.98
N ARG A 252 -22.26 11.48 -10.08
CA ARG A 252 -20.88 11.14 -10.43
C ARG A 252 -20.01 12.37 -10.61
N HIS A 253 -20.52 13.39 -11.30
CA HIS A 253 -19.82 14.65 -11.50
C HIS A 253 -19.52 15.35 -10.16
N ASN A 254 -20.50 15.40 -9.24
CA ASN A 254 -20.28 15.98 -7.91
C ASN A 254 -19.21 15.24 -7.10
N LEU A 255 -19.20 13.90 -7.16
CA LEU A 255 -18.19 13.08 -6.49
C LEU A 255 -16.80 13.30 -7.09
N GLU A 256 -16.71 13.46 -8.41
CA GLU A 256 -15.44 13.76 -9.10
C GLU A 256 -14.90 15.12 -8.67
N MET A 257 -15.75 16.15 -8.57
CA MET A 257 -15.35 17.46 -8.06
C MET A 257 -14.90 17.43 -6.60
N GLN A 258 -15.50 16.57 -5.76
CA GLN A 258 -15.08 16.37 -4.38
C GLN A 258 -13.69 15.72 -4.31
N ALA A 259 -13.46 14.65 -5.06
CA ALA A 259 -12.16 13.98 -5.13
C ALA A 259 -11.08 14.90 -5.70
N LEU A 260 -11.40 15.77 -6.68
CA LEU A 260 -10.48 16.77 -7.20
C LEU A 260 -10.06 17.76 -6.09
N LYS A 261 -11.02 18.28 -5.33
CA LYS A 261 -10.73 19.19 -4.22
C LYS A 261 -9.87 18.53 -3.13
N GLU A 262 -10.13 17.26 -2.83
CA GLU A 262 -9.32 16.47 -1.90
C GLU A 262 -7.89 16.32 -2.42
N PHE A 263 -7.72 15.94 -3.68
CA PHE A 263 -6.42 15.83 -4.34
C PHE A 263 -5.62 17.14 -4.29
N GLU A 264 -6.25 18.26 -4.66
CA GLU A 264 -5.61 19.59 -4.63
C GLU A 264 -5.17 19.97 -3.21
N THR A 265 -5.99 19.67 -2.21
CA THR A 265 -5.67 19.92 -0.80
C THR A 265 -4.45 19.10 -0.35
N GLN A 266 -4.37 17.83 -0.74
CA GLN A 266 -3.24 16.96 -0.39
C GLN A 266 -1.96 17.37 -1.12
N MET A 267 -2.04 17.75 -2.39
CA MET A 267 -0.89 18.25 -3.16
C MET A 267 -0.28 19.52 -2.56
N GLN A 268 -1.10 20.41 -1.99
CA GLN A 268 -0.60 21.60 -1.29
C GLN A 268 0.16 21.27 0.00
N GLN A 269 -0.15 20.13 0.63
CA GLN A 269 0.51 19.66 1.86
C GLN A 269 1.80 18.87 1.56
N GLU A 270 1.97 18.37 0.33
CA GLU A 270 3.13 17.59 -0.12
C GLU A 270 3.83 18.22 -1.35
N PRO A 271 4.45 19.41 -1.23
CA PRO A 271 5.06 20.11 -2.38
C PRO A 271 6.19 19.34 -3.07
N ASN A 272 6.79 18.35 -2.40
CA ASN A 272 7.87 17.51 -2.96
C ASN A 272 7.36 16.36 -3.87
N CYS A 273 6.05 16.23 -4.06
CA CYS A 273 5.46 15.22 -4.97
C CYS A 273 5.35 15.70 -6.43
N MET A 274 5.73 16.94 -6.76
CA MET A 274 5.71 17.40 -8.15
C MET A 274 6.81 16.70 -8.96
N PRO A 275 6.52 16.20 -10.18
CA PRO A 275 7.57 15.79 -11.08
C PRO A 275 8.51 16.98 -11.28
N GLN A 276 9.79 16.78 -10.93
CA GLN A 276 10.84 17.70 -11.35
C GLN A 276 10.93 17.55 -12.87
N PHE A 277 10.24 18.43 -13.60
CA PHE A 277 10.56 18.64 -14.99
C PHE A 277 11.96 19.25 -14.99
N ASP A 278 12.96 18.47 -15.37
CA ASP A 278 14.26 18.98 -15.77
C ASP A 278 14.03 19.87 -17.00
N ASP A 279 13.70 21.14 -16.77
CA ASP A 279 13.85 22.19 -17.77
C ASP A 279 15.35 22.40 -17.99
N GLN A 280 15.99 21.46 -18.70
CA GLN A 280 17.23 21.77 -19.40
C GLN A 280 16.85 22.63 -20.60
N PRO A 281 17.27 23.90 -20.67
CA PRO A 281 17.07 24.69 -21.87
C PRO A 281 17.85 24.02 -23.01
N CYS A 282 17.14 23.61 -24.05
CA CYS A 282 17.70 23.28 -25.34
C CYS A 282 18.59 24.45 -25.78
N VAL A 283 19.91 24.27 -25.71
CA VAL A 283 20.88 25.18 -26.31
C VAL A 283 20.72 25.10 -27.82
N LYS A 284 19.88 25.98 -28.37
CA LYS A 284 19.94 26.36 -29.78
C LYS A 284 21.14 27.28 -29.96
N GLY A 285 22.14 26.84 -30.72
CA GLY A 285 23.13 27.74 -31.29
C GLY A 285 24.48 27.08 -31.54
N GLY A 286 24.79 26.83 -32.81
CA GLY A 286 26.15 26.44 -33.20
C GLY A 286 26.30 25.68 -34.52
N CYS A 287 25.53 26.01 -35.56
CA CYS A 287 25.99 25.73 -36.92
C CYS A 287 27.07 26.75 -37.27
N SER A 288 28.34 26.34 -37.28
CA SER A 288 29.40 27.03 -37.99
C SER A 288 30.10 26.05 -38.91
N SER A 289 29.88 26.29 -40.20
CA SER A 289 30.53 25.65 -41.33
C SER A 289 32.05 25.90 -41.29
N SER A 290 32.84 24.87 -41.50
CA SER A 290 34.21 25.01 -42.00
C SER A 290 34.31 24.36 -43.39
N ARG A 291 34.30 25.22 -44.42
CA ARG A 291 34.87 24.93 -45.74
C ARG A 291 36.08 25.84 -45.93
N GLY A 292 37.23 25.19 -46.14
CA GLY A 292 38.46 25.57 -46.85
C GLY A 292 38.91 27.03 -46.96
N VAL A 293 40.16 27.27 -46.54
CA VAL A 293 41.28 27.53 -47.46
C VAL A 293 42.44 26.63 -47.02
#